data_AF-A0A085BJB6-F1
#
_entry.id   AF-A0A085BJB6-F1
#
_cell.length_a   1.000
_cell.length_b   1.000
_cell.length_c   1.000
_cell.angle_alpha   90.00
_cell.angle_beta   90.00
_cell.angle_gamma   90.00
#
_symmetry.space_group_name_H-M   'P 1'
#
loop_
_entity.id
_entity.type
_entity.pdbx_description
1 polymer ?
#
loop_
_entity_poly.entity_id
_entity_poly.type
_entity_poly.pdbx_seq_one_letter_code
_entity_poly.pdbx_strand_id
1 'polypeptide(L)' 'MKTFYKVFLAVFIFSIAVSLYALDWQAGFMDDENTKFIFSISAGILGIIVVYILHLWSKLAEKK' A
#
# COMPACT_ATOMS: atom_id res chain seq x y z
N MET A 1 5.07 -16.32 -1.87
CA MET A 1 4.96 -15.23 -2.87
C MET A 1 6.16 -15.25 -3.79
N LYS A 2 5.94 -15.25 -5.12
CA LYS A 2 7.00 -14.98 -6.12
C LYS A 2 7.72 -13.68 -5.77
N THR A 3 9.01 -13.57 -6.08
CA THR A 3 9.84 -12.39 -5.79
C THR A 3 9.17 -11.10 -6.28
N PHE A 4 8.52 -11.16 -7.44
CA PHE A 4 7.69 -10.08 -7.98
C PHE A 4 6.71 -9.49 -6.94
N TYR A 5 5.83 -10.30 -6.35
CA TYR A 5 4.86 -9.82 -5.35
C TYR A 5 5.52 -9.25 -4.10
N LYS A 6 6.66 -9.82 -3.67
CA LYS A 6 7.40 -9.32 -2.50
C LYS A 6 7.96 -7.92 -2.73
N VAL A 7 8.46 -7.63 -3.93
CA VAL A 7 8.99 -6.30 -4.29
C VAL A 7 7.87 -5.26 -4.24
N PHE A 8 6.72 -5.54 -4.85
CA PHE A 8 5.57 -4.62 -4.80
C PHE A 8 5.08 -4.39 -3.37
N LEU A 9 5.00 -5.46 -2.57
CA LEU A 9 4.59 -5.36 -1.18
C LEU A 9 5.55 -4.48 -0.37
N ALA A 10 6.87 -4.61 -0.58
CA ALA A 10 7.87 -3.76 0.06
C ALA A 10 7.72 -2.29 -0.36
N VAL A 11 7.47 -2.01 -1.65
CA VAL A 11 7.22 -0.65 -2.15
C VAL A 11 5.99 -0.03 -1.51
N PHE A 12 4.86 -0.76 -1.44
CA PHE A 12 3.64 -0.22 -0.83
C PHE A 12 3.81 0.03 0.67
N ILE A 13 4.45 -0.87 1.41
CA ILE A 13 4.74 -0.67 2.83
C ILE A 13 5.63 0.57 3.03
N PHE A 14 6.67 0.71 2.20
CA PHE A 14 7.55 1.87 2.27
C PHE A 14 6.80 3.17 1.99
N SER A 15 5.96 3.22 0.96
CA SER A 15 5.13 4.38 0.64
C SER A 15 4.18 4.75 1.79
N ILE A 16 3.55 3.76 2.43
CA ILE A 16 2.70 3.99 3.62
C ILE A 16 3.53 4.57 4.77
N ALA A 17 4.70 3.99 5.05
CA ALA A 17 5.57 4.43 6.13
C ALA A 17 6.03 5.89 5.95
N VAL A 18 6.47 6.25 4.74
CA VAL A 18 6.86 7.62 4.40
C VAL A 18 5.67 8.57 4.53
N SER A 19 4.48 8.16 4.08
CA SER A 19 3.28 9.00 4.14
C SER A 19 2.79 9.22 5.57
N LEU A 20 2.90 8.20 6.44
CA LEU A 20 2.59 8.33 7.87
C LEU A 20 3.59 9.22 8.61
N TYR A 21 4.87 9.13 8.24
CA TYR A 21 5.91 9.98 8.82
C TYR A 21 5.73 11.45 8.44
N ALA A 22 5.32 11.71 7.20
CA ALA A 22 5.13 13.06 6.68
C ALA A 22 3.81 13.72 7.10
N LEU A 23 2.89 12.95 7.72
CA LEU A 23 1.61 13.46 8.19
C LEU A 23 1.85 14.41 9.38
N ASP A 24 1.30 15.62 9.29
CA ASP A 24 1.31 16.55 10.41
C ASP A 24 0.26 16.12 11.44
N TRP A 25 0.71 15.54 12.54
CA TRP A 25 -0.17 15.05 13.61
C TRP A 25 -0.76 16.16 14.48
N GLN A 26 -0.31 17.41 14.32
CA GLN A 26 -0.85 18.58 15.01
C GLN A 26 -1.93 19.28 14.18
N ALA A 27 -1.76 19.32 12.85
CA ALA A 27 -2.83 19.68 11.93
C ALA A 27 -3.86 18.54 11.87
N GLY A 28 -5.16 18.88 11.85
CA GLY A 28 -6.21 17.87 11.84
C GLY A 28 -6.04 16.84 10.71
N PHE A 29 -6.58 15.63 10.89
CA PHE A 29 -6.47 14.58 9.87
C PHE A 29 -7.03 15.02 8.51
N MET A 30 -8.12 15.80 8.50
CA MET A 30 -8.74 16.33 7.27
C MET A 30 -8.17 17.68 6.83
N ASP A 31 -6.97 18.05 7.30
CA ASP A 31 -6.29 19.24 6.81
C ASP A 31 -5.90 19.06 5.33
N ASP A 32 -5.96 20.16 4.56
CA ASP A 32 -5.64 20.14 3.13
C ASP A 32 -4.21 19.65 2.89
N GLU A 33 -3.26 19.95 3.78
CA GLU A 33 -1.88 19.48 3.67
C GLU A 33 -1.74 17.98 3.96
N ASN A 34 -2.57 17.44 4.86
CA ASN A 34 -2.58 16.03 5.26
C ASN A 34 -3.33 15.12 4.26
N THR A 35 -4.31 15.67 3.56
CA THR A 35 -5.17 14.92 2.63
C THR A 35 -4.36 14.14 1.58
N LYS A 36 -3.27 14.71 1.06
CA LYS A 36 -2.38 14.05 0.09
C LYS A 36 -1.70 12.79 0.67
N PHE A 37 -1.30 12.85 1.95
CA PHE A 37 -0.65 11.73 2.63
C PHE A 37 -1.66 10.63 2.96
N ILE A 38 -2.87 11.01 3.36
CA ILE A 38 -3.97 10.07 3.63
C ILE A 38 -4.40 9.34 2.37
N PHE A 39 -4.47 10.05 1.24
CA PHE A 39 -4.73 9.45 -0.05
C PHE A 39 -3.62 8.45 -0.42
N SER A 40 -2.35 8.83 -0.23
CA SER A 40 -1.20 7.94 -0.46
C SER A 40 -1.24 6.69 0.43
N ILE A 41 -1.56 6.82 1.71
CA ILE A 41 -1.73 5.69 2.64
C ILE A 41 -2.84 4.77 2.16
N SER A 42 -3.99 5.35 1.78
CA SER A 42 -5.16 4.60 1.29
C SER A 42 -4.84 3.84 0.00
N ALA A 43 -4.15 4.49 -0.95
CA ALA A 43 -3.68 3.85 -2.17
C ALA A 43 -2.66 2.72 -1.89
N GLY A 44 -1.77 2.92 -0.92
CA GLY A 44 -0.83 1.89 -0.47
C GLY A 44 -1.54 0.65 0.10
N ILE A 45 -2.55 0.85 0.95
CA ILE A 45 -3.36 -0.23 1.51
C ILE A 45 -4.08 -1.00 0.39
N LEU A 46 -4.72 -0.29 -0.54
CA LEU A 46 -5.35 -0.91 -1.71
C LEU A 46 -4.33 -1.69 -2.55
N GLY A 47 -3.14 -1.13 -2.77
CA GLY A 47 -2.04 -1.79 -3.47
C GLY A 47 -1.64 -3.12 -2.83
N ILE A 48 -1.51 -3.16 -1.50
CA ILE A 48 -1.23 -4.39 -0.75
C ILE A 48 -2.34 -5.42 -0.97
N ILE A 49 -3.61 -5.02 -0.89
CA ILE A 49 -4.76 -5.92 -1.13
C ILE A 49 -4.67 -6.53 -2.53
N VAL A 50 -4.42 -5.71 -3.56
CA VAL A 50 -4.28 -6.18 -4.94
C VAL A 50 -3.12 -7.15 -5.09
N VAL A 51 -1.98 -6.90 -4.45
CA VAL A 51 -0.84 -7.83 -4.46
C VAL A 51 -1.23 -9.21 -3.90
N TYR A 52 -2.02 -9.25 -2.83
CA TYR A 52 -2.52 -10.51 -2.27
C TYR A 52 -3.49 -11.22 -3.22
N ILE A 53 -4.42 -10.49 -3.84
CA ILE A 53 -5.35 -11.06 -4.84
C ILE A 53 -4.56 -11.68 -5.99
N LEU A 54 -3.59 -10.95 -6.55
CA LEU A 54 -2.74 -11.45 -7.64
C LEU A 54 -1.90 -12.66 -7.21
N HIS A 55 -1.41 -12.66 -5.97
CA HIS A 55 -0.70 -13.82 -5.43
C HIS A 55 -1.61 -15.06 -5.36
N LEU A 56 -2.85 -14.90 -4.89
CA LEU A 56 -3.83 -15.98 -4.79
C LEU A 56 -4.20 -16.51 -6.19
N TRP A 57 -4.45 -15.63 -7.15
CA TRP A 57 -4.72 -16.00 -8.54
C TRP A 57 -3.56 -16.74 -9.20
N SER A 58 -2.31 -16.32 -8.96
CA SER A 58 -1.15 -17.05 -9.47
C SER A 58 -1.07 -18.47 -8.92
N LYS A 59 -1.46 -18.70 -7.66
CA LYS A 59 -1.50 -20.06 -7.09
C LYS A 59 -2.63 -20.91 -7.67
N LEU A 60 -3.77 -20.30 -7.98
CA LEU A 60 -4.90 -20.97 -8.64
C LEU A 60 -4.54 -21.40 -10.07
N ALA A 61 -3.82 -20.55 -10.81
CA ALA A 61 -3.39 -20.84 -12.18
C ALA A 61 -2.36 -21.98 -12.25
N GLU A 62 -1.49 -22.12 -11.25
CA GLU A 62 -0.49 -23.22 -11.18
C GLU A 62 -1.11 -24.57 -10.80
N LYS A 63 -2.38 -24.60 -10.38
CA LYS A 63 -3.08 -25.81 -9.93
C LYS A 63 -3.97 -26.45 -11.01
N LYS A 64 -4.02 -25.84 -12.21
CA LYS A 64 -4.63 -26.39 -13.42
C LYS A 64 -3.58 -27.11 -14.26
#